data_AF-A0A969ZQK1-F1
#
_entry.id   AF-A0A969ZQK1-F1
#
_cell.length_a   1.000
_cell.length_b   1.000
_cell.length_c   1.000
_cell.angle_alpha   90.00
_cell.angle_beta   90.00
_cell.angle_gamma   90.00
#
_symmetry.space_group_name_H-M   'P 1'
#
loop_
_entity.id
_entity.type
_entity.pdbx_description
1 polymer ?
#
loop_
_entity_poly.entity_id
_entity_poly.type
_entity_poly.pdbx_seq_one_letter_code
_entity_poly.pdbx_strand_id
1 'polypeptide(L)'
;MRIGEMTLAVLGEYSQYLGTGKDDTGDKDNKSAKEIAEEILQKSVDYSSEIGLYNKPKHKFKSSVQAGFEEHMEAIKEKAKHMRLSRVAARFARGDKISSTEEMELKKENIELYRKALAMRERAKLYEDKLKSSKTMKEAREVMKQVDAEFMAVSPDKNGEVNMMNMDVHAHLKEIFNKLNKPEDEKVDV
;
A
#
# COMPACT_ATOMS: atom_id res chain seq x y z
N MET A 1 20.21 -25.35 3.88
CA MET A 1 19.81 -24.01 3.39
C MET A 1 20.96 -23.49 2.54
N ARG A 2 20.73 -23.20 1.26
CA ARG A 2 21.78 -22.62 0.40
C ARG A 2 21.99 -21.17 0.83
N ILE A 3 23.22 -20.67 0.89
CA ILE A 3 23.53 -19.29 1.34
C ILE A 3 22.70 -18.22 0.62
N GLY A 4 22.40 -18.41 -0.67
CA GLY A 4 21.49 -17.53 -1.41
C GLY A 4 20.09 -17.43 -0.79
N GLU A 5 19.55 -18.50 -0.23
CA GLU A 5 18.25 -18.51 0.45
C GLU A 5 18.31 -17.75 1.79
N MET A 6 19.44 -17.78 2.50
CA MET A 6 19.64 -17.01 3.74
C MET A 6 19.82 -15.52 3.47
N THR A 7 20.59 -15.13 2.45
CA THR A 7 20.73 -13.72 2.04
C THR A 7 19.39 -13.15 1.59
N LEU A 8 18.58 -13.94 0.86
CA LEU A 8 17.24 -13.53 0.44
C LEU A 8 16.24 -13.46 1.61
N ALA A 9 16.36 -14.32 2.62
CA ALA A 9 15.55 -14.25 3.84
C ALA A 9 15.86 -12.96 4.64
N VAL A 10 17.14 -12.62 4.81
CA VAL A 10 17.57 -11.38 5.47
C VAL A 10 17.09 -10.15 4.67
N LEU A 11 17.19 -10.15 3.34
CA LEU A 11 16.67 -9.06 2.51
C LEU A 11 15.13 -8.96 2.52
N GLY A 12 14.44 -10.10 2.63
CA GLY A 12 13.00 -10.16 2.84
C GLY A 12 12.56 -9.48 4.14
N GLU A 13 13.30 -9.69 5.24
CA GLU A 13 13.09 -8.98 6.50
C GLU A 13 13.39 -7.48 6.38
N TYR A 14 14.44 -7.10 5.64
CA TYR A 14 14.78 -5.69 5.42
C TYR A 14 13.83 -4.94 4.48
N SER A 15 13.05 -5.65 3.65
CA SER A 15 12.06 -5.04 2.75
C SER A 15 10.97 -4.24 3.48
N GLN A 16 10.73 -4.52 4.76
CA GLN A 16 9.83 -3.75 5.62
C GLN A 16 10.35 -2.32 5.89
N TYR A 17 11.67 -2.12 5.83
CA TYR A 17 12.31 -0.80 6.01
C TYR A 17 12.43 0.00 4.71
N LEU A 18 12.29 -0.65 3.55
CA LEU A 18 12.28 0.02 2.24
C LEU A 18 10.96 0.77 1.95
N GLY A 19 9.90 0.48 2.71
CA GLY A 19 8.58 1.11 2.56
C GLY A 19 8.30 2.27 3.52
N THR A 20 9.18 2.55 4.48
CA THR A 20 9.06 3.71 5.37
C THR A 20 9.88 4.84 4.77
N GLY A 21 9.27 5.59 3.85
CA GLY A 21 9.80 6.88 3.44
C GLY A 21 10.07 7.75 4.68
N LYS A 22 11.33 7.79 5.10
CA LYS A 22 11.92 8.87 5.87
C LYS A 22 13.24 9.19 5.20
N ASP A 23 13.11 9.72 3.99
CA ASP A 23 14.19 10.45 3.33
C ASP A 23 14.29 11.90 3.89
N ASP A 24 13.45 12.27 4.88
CA ASP A 24 13.30 13.63 5.40
C ASP A 24 13.68 13.80 6.90
N THR A 25 14.77 13.19 7.39
CA THR A 25 15.32 13.59 8.73
C THR A 25 16.61 14.37 8.70
N GLY A 26 17.19 14.67 7.53
CA GLY A 26 18.35 15.58 7.46
C GLY A 26 19.58 15.14 8.26
N ASP A 27 19.65 13.86 8.66
CA ASP A 27 20.80 13.27 9.35
C ASP A 27 21.76 12.71 8.30
N LYS A 28 22.97 13.29 8.24
CA LYS A 28 24.01 12.94 7.26
C LYS A 28 24.67 11.57 7.49
N ASP A 29 24.25 10.87 8.55
CA ASP A 29 24.84 9.59 8.97
C ASP A 29 23.95 8.37 8.69
N ASN A 30 22.76 8.57 8.09
CA ASN A 30 21.86 7.47 7.79
C ASN A 30 22.16 6.88 6.41
N LYS A 31 22.79 5.70 6.38
CA LYS A 31 22.98 4.91 5.14
C LYS A 31 21.62 4.65 4.49
N SER A 32 21.53 4.90 3.19
CA SER A 32 20.36 4.54 2.40
C SER A 32 20.11 3.03 2.48
N ALA A 33 18.85 2.63 2.35
CA ALA A 33 18.50 1.21 2.35
C ALA A 33 19.22 0.40 1.24
N LYS A 34 19.63 1.08 0.17
CA LYS A 34 20.49 0.52 -0.89
C LYS A 34 21.90 0.22 -0.37
N GLU A 35 22.54 1.16 0.33
CA GLU A 35 23.89 0.99 0.89
C GLU A 35 23.92 -0.11 1.97
N ILE A 36 22.89 -0.20 2.81
CA ILE A 36 22.76 -1.26 3.82
C ILE A 36 22.66 -2.64 3.13
N ALA A 37 21.87 -2.73 2.07
CA ALA A 37 21.67 -3.96 1.34
C ALA A 37 22.94 -4.40 0.57
N GLU A 38 23.69 -3.45 0.00
CA GLU A 38 25.00 -3.70 -0.62
C GLU A 38 26.05 -4.18 0.39
N GLU A 39 26.05 -3.63 1.62
CA GLU A 39 26.95 -4.06 2.69
C GLU A 39 26.66 -5.48 3.17
N ILE A 40 25.38 -5.84 3.31
CA ILE A 40 24.95 -7.22 3.67
C ILE A 40 25.35 -8.21 2.57
N LEU A 41 25.21 -7.82 1.29
CA LEU A 41 25.63 -8.62 0.16
C LEU A 41 27.13 -8.88 0.17
N GLN A 42 27.93 -7.85 0.39
CA GLN A 42 29.39 -7.94 0.45
C GLN A 42 29.84 -8.85 1.61
N LYS A 43 29.27 -8.68 2.81
CA LYS A 43 29.54 -9.56 3.97
C LYS A 43 29.16 -11.02 3.70
N SER A 44 28.06 -11.27 3.00
CA SER A 44 27.63 -12.63 2.65
C SER A 44 28.61 -13.29 1.66
N VAL A 45 29.12 -12.52 0.69
CA VAL A 45 30.12 -12.98 -0.28
C VAL A 45 31.46 -13.28 0.38
N ASP A 46 31.88 -12.43 1.32
CA ASP A 46 33.13 -12.60 2.06
C ASP A 46 33.07 -13.82 3.00
N TYR A 47 32.00 -13.97 3.78
CA TYR A 47 31.79 -15.12 4.65
C TYR A 47 31.79 -16.46 3.88
N SER A 48 31.11 -16.50 2.72
CA SER A 48 31.07 -17.69 1.86
C SER A 48 32.44 -18.09 1.30
N SER A 49 33.31 -17.09 1.08
CA SER A 49 34.68 -17.29 0.61
C SER A 49 35.60 -17.80 1.71
N GLU A 50 35.41 -17.35 2.96
CA GLU A 50 36.21 -17.75 4.11
C GLU A 50 35.96 -19.21 4.55
N ILE A 51 34.71 -19.67 4.48
CA ILE A 51 34.33 -21.02 4.91
C ILE A 51 34.50 -22.10 3.82
N GLY A 52 35.16 -21.77 2.71
CA GLY A 52 35.57 -22.74 1.68
C GLY A 52 34.43 -23.45 0.94
N LEU A 53 33.20 -22.92 0.99
CA LEU A 53 32.00 -23.59 0.47
C LEU A 53 31.89 -23.62 -1.07
N TYR A 54 32.82 -23.03 -1.83
CA TYR A 54 32.74 -23.00 -3.29
C TYR A 54 34.08 -23.15 -4.02
N ASN A 55 34.13 -24.12 -4.94
CA ASN A 55 35.21 -24.36 -5.91
C ASN A 55 35.09 -23.53 -7.21
N LYS A 56 34.23 -22.50 -7.26
CA LYS A 56 34.10 -21.62 -8.43
C LYS A 56 34.93 -20.34 -8.22
N PRO A 57 35.52 -19.75 -9.29
CA PRO A 57 36.26 -18.50 -9.16
C PRO A 57 35.39 -17.42 -8.52
N LYS A 58 35.90 -16.73 -7.48
CA LYS A 58 35.19 -15.67 -6.71
C LYS A 58 34.37 -14.73 -7.58
N HIS A 59 34.89 -14.38 -8.76
CA HIS A 59 34.27 -13.47 -9.71
C HIS A 59 32.92 -13.96 -10.31
N LYS A 60 32.75 -15.28 -10.52
CA LYS A 60 31.51 -15.87 -11.05
C LYS A 60 30.42 -16.04 -9.99
N PHE A 61 30.81 -16.19 -8.72
CA PHE A 61 29.87 -16.24 -7.59
C PHE A 61 29.33 -14.84 -7.28
N LYS A 62 30.23 -13.83 -7.25
CA LYS A 62 29.85 -12.42 -7.08
C LYS A 62 28.84 -11.97 -8.14
N SER A 63 29.03 -12.34 -9.40
CA SER A 63 28.10 -11.99 -10.48
C SER A 63 26.73 -12.67 -10.37
N SER A 64 26.66 -13.95 -9.97
CA SER A 64 25.36 -14.63 -9.81
C SER A 64 24.58 -14.14 -8.59
N VAL A 65 25.27 -13.83 -7.50
CA VAL A 65 24.68 -13.28 -6.28
C VAL A 65 24.21 -11.83 -6.52
N GLN A 66 24.98 -11.05 -7.27
CA GLN A 66 24.61 -9.70 -7.68
C GLN A 66 23.41 -9.67 -8.63
N ALA A 67 23.34 -10.57 -9.63
CA ALA A 67 22.19 -10.67 -10.51
C ALA A 67 20.90 -11.04 -9.75
N GLY A 68 20.97 -12.02 -8.84
CA GLY A 68 19.83 -12.38 -7.99
C GLY A 68 19.42 -11.24 -7.05
N PHE A 69 20.38 -10.47 -6.53
CA PHE A 69 20.11 -9.28 -5.72
C PHE A 69 19.38 -8.19 -6.52
N GLU A 70 19.86 -7.89 -7.74
CA GLU A 70 19.24 -6.90 -8.62
C GLU A 70 17.79 -7.29 -8.99
N GLU A 71 17.55 -8.55 -9.33
CA GLU A 71 16.20 -9.08 -9.60
C GLU A 71 15.27 -8.93 -8.39
N HIS A 72 15.75 -9.27 -7.19
CA HIS A 72 14.96 -9.15 -5.96
C HIS A 72 14.69 -7.69 -5.56
N MET A 73 15.67 -6.80 -5.73
CA MET A 73 15.49 -5.36 -5.51
C MET A 73 14.45 -4.77 -6.45
N GLU A 74 14.45 -5.19 -7.71
CA GLU A 74 13.46 -4.74 -8.68
C GLU A 74 12.05 -5.25 -8.33
N ALA A 75 11.92 -6.50 -7.88
CA ALA A 75 10.65 -7.04 -7.37
C ALA A 75 10.12 -6.28 -6.14
N ILE A 76 11.01 -5.85 -5.23
CA ILE A 76 10.63 -5.04 -4.06
C ILE A 76 10.15 -3.66 -4.50
N LYS A 77 10.84 -3.00 -5.43
CA LYS A 77 10.42 -1.69 -5.95
C LYS A 77 9.07 -1.77 -6.64
N GLU A 78 8.86 -2.78 -7.47
CA GLU A 78 7.58 -2.99 -8.15
C GLU A 78 6.45 -3.24 -7.15
N LYS A 79 6.70 -4.04 -6.10
CA LYS A 79 5.73 -4.24 -5.01
C LYS A 79 5.44 -2.95 -4.25
N ALA A 80 6.47 -2.15 -3.93
CA ALA A 80 6.31 -0.89 -3.23
C ALA A 80 5.52 0.14 -4.07
N LYS A 81 5.83 0.22 -5.36
CA LYS A 81 5.11 1.05 -6.34
C LYS A 81 3.65 0.63 -6.42
N HIS A 82 3.39 -0.67 -6.56
CA HIS A 82 2.03 -1.22 -6.57
C HIS A 82 1.28 -0.83 -5.29
N MET A 83 1.84 -1.09 -4.10
CA MET A 83 1.20 -0.73 -2.83
C MET A 83 0.87 0.76 -2.72
N ARG A 84 1.79 1.63 -3.19
CA ARG A 84 1.54 3.08 -3.21
C ARG A 84 0.38 3.43 -4.14
N LEU A 85 0.34 2.87 -5.35
CA LEU A 85 -0.75 3.10 -6.30
C LEU A 85 -2.10 2.59 -5.75
N SER A 86 -2.13 1.43 -5.09
CA SER A 86 -3.34 0.92 -4.43
C SER A 86 -3.85 1.87 -3.34
N ARG A 87 -2.95 2.49 -2.55
CA ARG A 87 -3.33 3.51 -1.55
C ARG A 87 -3.87 4.79 -2.18
N VAL A 88 -3.24 5.26 -3.26
CA VAL A 88 -3.74 6.41 -4.03
C VAL A 88 -5.13 6.11 -4.59
N ALA A 89 -5.34 4.92 -5.14
CA ALA A 89 -6.63 4.47 -5.64
C ALA A 89 -7.71 4.43 -4.54
N ALA A 90 -7.39 3.94 -3.34
CA ALA A 90 -8.32 3.93 -2.21
C ALA A 90 -8.70 5.33 -1.73
N ARG A 91 -7.72 6.24 -1.60
CA ARG A 91 -7.97 7.67 -1.31
C ARG A 91 -8.87 8.31 -2.37
N PHE A 92 -8.58 8.05 -3.65
CA PHE A 92 -9.39 8.54 -4.75
C PHE A 92 -10.82 7.98 -4.72
N ALA A 93 -10.97 6.68 -4.49
CA ALA A 93 -12.25 5.98 -4.36
C ALA A 93 -13.10 6.53 -3.21
N ARG A 94 -12.47 6.90 -2.09
CA ARG A 94 -13.14 7.57 -0.97
C ARG A 94 -13.60 9.00 -1.31
N GLY A 95 -12.99 9.63 -2.31
CA GLY A 95 -13.25 11.02 -2.68
C GLY A 95 -12.29 12.03 -2.07
N ASP A 96 -11.20 11.57 -1.45
CA ASP A 96 -10.16 12.44 -0.91
C ASP A 96 -9.49 13.27 -2.01
N LYS A 97 -8.91 14.40 -1.59
CA LYS A 97 -8.02 15.17 -2.46
C LYS A 97 -6.73 14.37 -2.72
N ILE A 98 -6.49 14.08 -3.99
CA ILE A 98 -5.21 13.59 -4.51
C ILE A 98 -4.60 14.65 -5.43
N SER A 99 -3.28 14.64 -5.58
CA SER A 99 -2.59 15.52 -6.52
C SER A 99 -2.81 15.08 -7.97
N SER A 100 -2.67 16.03 -8.91
CA SER A 100 -2.73 15.72 -10.35
C SER A 100 -1.64 14.74 -10.78
N THR A 101 -0.47 14.78 -10.14
CA THR A 101 0.64 13.86 -10.38
C THR A 101 0.28 12.44 -9.95
N GLU A 102 -0.26 12.25 -8.74
CA GLU A 102 -0.74 10.94 -8.26
C GLU A 102 -1.82 10.36 -9.17
N GLU A 103 -2.77 11.19 -9.63
CA GLU A 103 -3.84 10.76 -10.52
C GLU A 103 -3.31 10.35 -11.90
N MET A 104 -2.44 11.17 -12.50
CA MET A 104 -1.83 10.86 -13.80
C MET A 104 -1.00 9.59 -13.75
N GLU A 105 -0.25 9.40 -12.66
CA GLU A 105 0.56 8.20 -12.48
C GLU A 105 -0.32 6.96 -12.33
N LEU A 106 -1.39 7.02 -11.54
CA LEU A 106 -2.33 5.91 -11.42
C LEU A 106 -2.97 5.56 -12.78
N LYS A 107 -3.37 6.56 -13.57
CA LYS A 107 -3.90 6.35 -14.94
C LYS A 107 -2.89 5.70 -15.87
N LYS A 108 -1.63 6.11 -15.80
CA LYS A 108 -0.56 5.65 -16.70
C LYS A 108 -0.10 4.24 -16.36
N GLU A 109 0.11 3.98 -15.07
CA GLU A 109 0.73 2.74 -14.59
C GLU A 109 -0.31 1.62 -14.35
N ASN A 110 -1.55 1.97 -14.00
CA ASN A 110 -2.61 0.98 -13.77
C ASN A 110 -4.02 1.55 -14.08
N ILE A 111 -4.34 1.65 -15.37
CA ILE A 111 -5.61 2.21 -15.85
C ILE A 111 -6.85 1.45 -15.37
N GLU A 112 -6.73 0.13 -15.18
CA GLU A 112 -7.85 -0.69 -14.69
C GLU A 112 -8.17 -0.38 -13.23
N LEU A 113 -7.15 -0.28 -12.38
CA LEU A 113 -7.31 0.14 -10.99
C LEU A 113 -7.89 1.56 -10.90
N TYR A 114 -7.43 2.48 -11.75
CA TYR A 114 -8.02 3.82 -11.84
C TYR A 114 -9.52 3.77 -12.15
N ARG A 115 -9.94 2.99 -13.16
CA ARG A 115 -11.36 2.86 -13.54
C ARG A 115 -12.21 2.27 -12.41
N LYS A 116 -11.69 1.26 -11.70
CA LYS A 116 -12.36 0.67 -10.53
C LYS A 116 -12.51 1.70 -9.41
N ALA A 117 -11.45 2.44 -9.11
CA ALA A 117 -11.47 3.50 -8.10
C ALA A 117 -12.45 4.63 -8.47
N LEU A 118 -12.52 5.02 -9.74
CA LEU A 118 -13.48 6.01 -10.24
C LEU A 118 -14.93 5.54 -10.05
N ALA A 119 -15.25 4.32 -10.45
CA ALA A 119 -16.60 3.76 -10.29
C ALA A 119 -17.00 3.69 -8.80
N MET A 120 -16.06 3.28 -7.93
CA MET A 120 -16.28 3.30 -6.48
C MET A 120 -16.49 4.72 -5.95
N ARG A 121 -15.74 5.71 -6.45
CA ARG A 121 -15.90 7.11 -6.07
C ARG A 121 -17.28 7.66 -6.41
N GLU A 122 -17.76 7.40 -7.62
CA GLU A 122 -19.08 7.86 -8.07
C GLU A 122 -20.18 7.27 -7.19
N ARG A 123 -20.05 5.98 -6.85
CA ARG A 123 -20.97 5.29 -5.93
C ARG A 123 -20.87 5.82 -4.50
N ALA A 124 -19.66 6.00 -3.97
CA ALA A 124 -19.43 6.53 -2.64
C ALA A 124 -20.06 7.92 -2.50
N LYS A 125 -19.85 8.78 -3.49
CA LYS A 125 -20.45 10.12 -3.55
C LYS A 125 -21.98 10.06 -3.56
N LEU A 126 -22.58 9.17 -4.35
CA LEU A 126 -24.04 8.99 -4.37
C LEU A 126 -24.57 8.62 -2.97
N TYR A 127 -23.87 7.77 -2.23
CA TYR A 127 -24.27 7.41 -0.87
C TYR A 127 -24.04 8.51 0.14
N GLU A 128 -22.92 9.21 0.05
CA GLU A 128 -22.64 10.39 0.86
C GLU A 128 -23.72 11.45 0.68
N ASP A 129 -24.10 11.75 -0.56
CA ASP A 129 -25.16 12.72 -0.88
C ASP A 129 -26.51 12.27 -0.30
N LYS A 130 -26.86 10.97 -0.46
CA LYS A 130 -28.07 10.40 0.14
C LYS A 130 -28.07 10.50 1.67
N LEU A 131 -26.96 10.15 2.32
CA LEU A 131 -26.80 10.26 3.78
C LEU A 131 -26.97 11.71 4.24
N LYS A 132 -26.30 12.67 3.59
CA LYS A 132 -26.40 14.10 3.93
C LYS A 132 -27.79 14.69 3.67
N SER A 133 -28.51 14.17 2.67
CA SER A 133 -29.88 14.61 2.35
C SER A 133 -30.96 13.95 3.21
N SER A 134 -30.62 12.91 3.98
CA SER A 134 -31.58 12.16 4.82
C SER A 134 -32.12 13.09 5.91
N LYS A 135 -33.44 13.20 5.99
CA LYS A 135 -34.13 14.06 6.98
C LYS A 135 -34.38 13.32 8.29
N THR A 136 -34.33 11.99 8.25
CA THR A 136 -34.57 11.15 9.42
C THR A 136 -33.49 10.08 9.57
N MET A 137 -33.27 9.64 10.81
CA MET A 137 -32.38 8.51 11.07
C MET A 137 -32.87 7.20 10.45
N LYS A 138 -34.17 7.06 10.18
CA LYS A 138 -34.71 5.89 9.47
C LYS A 138 -34.22 5.86 8.02
N GLU A 139 -34.30 6.99 7.31
CA GLU A 139 -33.79 7.13 5.94
C GLU A 139 -32.28 6.86 5.88
N ALA A 140 -31.51 7.46 6.79
CA ALA A 140 -30.07 7.26 6.85
C ALA A 140 -29.69 5.78 7.09
N ARG A 141 -30.46 5.05 7.92
CA ARG A 141 -30.26 3.61 8.16
C ARG A 141 -30.58 2.77 6.93
N GLU A 142 -31.61 3.13 6.17
CA GLU A 142 -31.95 2.44 4.91
C GLU A 142 -30.84 2.61 3.87
N VAL A 143 -30.23 3.80 3.79
CA VAL A 143 -29.05 4.05 2.95
C VAL A 143 -27.88 3.17 3.40
N MET A 144 -27.57 3.15 4.70
CA MET A 144 -26.48 2.31 5.22
C MET A 144 -26.72 0.81 5.00
N LYS A 145 -27.97 0.35 5.07
CA LYS A 145 -28.31 -1.05 4.76
C LYS A 145 -28.00 -1.41 3.31
N GLN A 146 -28.23 -0.48 2.37
CA GLN A 146 -27.83 -0.67 0.96
C GLN A 146 -26.31 -0.75 0.84
N VAL A 147 -25.60 0.18 1.49
CA VAL A 147 -24.13 0.22 1.53
C VAL A 147 -23.55 -1.09 2.09
N ASP A 148 -24.10 -1.59 3.20
CA ASP A 148 -23.65 -2.84 3.84
C ASP A 148 -23.89 -4.07 2.93
N ALA A 149 -25.06 -4.16 2.30
CA ALA A 149 -25.37 -5.27 1.39
C ALA A 149 -24.41 -5.30 0.18
N GLU A 150 -24.12 -4.12 -0.36
CA GLU A 150 -23.21 -3.98 -1.48
C GLU A 150 -21.75 -4.21 -1.10
N PHE A 151 -21.35 -3.79 0.10
CA PHE A 151 -20.04 -4.07 0.66
C PHE A 151 -19.80 -5.59 0.74
N MET A 152 -20.78 -6.35 1.23
CA MET A 152 -20.71 -7.80 1.37
C MET A 152 -20.74 -8.55 0.03
N ALA A 153 -21.20 -7.91 -1.05
CA ALA A 153 -21.26 -8.50 -2.38
C ALA A 153 -19.95 -8.38 -3.17
N VAL A 154 -18.98 -7.58 -2.70
CA VAL A 154 -17.70 -7.38 -3.39
C VAL A 154 -16.82 -8.62 -3.24
N SER A 155 -16.46 -9.21 -4.38
CA SER A 155 -15.47 -10.29 -4.42
C SER A 155 -14.05 -9.72 -4.42
N PRO A 156 -13.13 -10.26 -3.60
CA PRO A 156 -11.74 -9.83 -3.62
C PRO A 156 -11.11 -10.17 -4.98
N ASP A 157 -10.33 -9.23 -5.52
CA ASP A 157 -9.50 -9.50 -6.70
C ASP A 157 -8.18 -10.17 -6.30
N LYS A 158 -7.43 -10.66 -7.29
CA LYS A 158 -6.19 -11.41 -7.08
C LYS A 158 -5.16 -10.68 -6.20
N ASN A 159 -5.20 -9.35 -6.21
CA ASN A 159 -4.26 -8.49 -5.50
C ASN A 159 -4.88 -7.86 -4.24
N GLY A 160 -6.17 -8.11 -3.94
CA GLY A 160 -6.88 -7.56 -2.78
C GLY A 160 -7.15 -6.04 -2.84
N GLU A 161 -6.84 -5.37 -3.95
CA GLU A 161 -6.95 -3.93 -4.10
C GLU A 161 -8.41 -3.46 -4.07
N VAL A 162 -9.28 -4.19 -4.76
CA VAL A 162 -10.73 -3.91 -4.78
C VAL A 162 -11.31 -4.06 -3.37
N ASN A 163 -10.87 -5.05 -2.62
CA ASN A 163 -11.32 -5.26 -1.25
C ASN A 163 -10.87 -4.11 -0.33
N MET A 164 -9.62 -3.67 -0.44
CA MET A 164 -9.10 -2.55 0.33
C MET A 164 -9.86 -1.24 0.05
N MET A 165 -10.06 -0.90 -1.24
CA MET A 165 -10.83 0.30 -1.60
C MET A 165 -12.26 0.24 -1.06
N ASN A 166 -12.90 -0.93 -1.15
CA ASN A 166 -14.25 -1.15 -0.65
C ASN A 166 -14.34 -0.99 0.88
N MET A 167 -13.36 -1.49 1.63
CA MET A 167 -13.27 -1.31 3.08
C MET A 167 -13.08 0.16 3.46
N ASP A 168 -12.20 0.89 2.77
CA ASP A 168 -11.94 2.30 3.06
C ASP A 168 -13.16 3.19 2.76
N VAL A 169 -13.87 2.93 1.65
CA VAL A 169 -15.12 3.63 1.31
C VAL A 169 -16.21 3.33 2.34
N HIS A 170 -16.35 2.06 2.75
CA HIS A 170 -17.33 1.65 3.75
C HIS A 170 -17.12 2.32 5.10
N ALA A 171 -15.87 2.34 5.58
CA ALA A 171 -15.48 3.02 6.80
C ALA A 171 -15.82 4.52 6.75
N HIS A 172 -15.53 5.17 5.62
CA HIS A 172 -15.84 6.59 5.43
C HIS A 172 -17.35 6.88 5.49
N LEU A 173 -18.18 6.09 4.81
CA LEU A 173 -19.63 6.27 4.83
C LEU A 173 -20.20 6.01 6.24
N LYS A 174 -19.64 5.04 6.97
CA LYS A 174 -19.99 4.81 8.39
C LYS A 174 -19.65 6.00 9.28
N GLU A 175 -18.50 6.65 9.08
CA GLU A 175 -18.16 7.86 9.82
C GLU A 175 -19.15 8.99 9.57
N ILE A 176 -19.59 9.18 8.32
CA ILE A 176 -20.61 10.17 7.96
C ILE A 176 -21.93 9.83 8.66
N PHE A 177 -22.39 8.58 8.56
CA PHE A 177 -23.61 8.11 9.24
C PHE A 177 -23.55 8.32 10.76
N ASN A 178 -22.42 8.01 11.39
CA ASN A 178 -22.24 8.19 12.83
C ASN A 178 -22.29 9.66 13.25
N LYS A 179 -21.80 10.59 12.41
CA LYS A 179 -21.91 12.03 12.66
C LYS A 179 -23.36 12.52 12.60
N LEU A 180 -24.19 11.94 11.74
CA LEU A 180 -25.64 12.22 11.69
C LEU A 180 -26.38 11.70 12.93
N ASN A 181 -25.86 10.66 13.58
CA ASN A 181 -26.45 10.03 14.76
C ASN A 181 -25.96 10.64 16.09
N LYS A 182 -25.11 11.67 16.07
CA LYS A 182 -24.76 12.38 17.30
C LYS A 182 -25.95 13.26 17.72
N PRO A 183 -26.45 13.17 18.97
CA PRO A 183 -27.43 14.13 19.46
C PRO A 183 -26.80 15.54 19.41
N GLU A 184 -27.58 16.55 19.03
CA GLU A 184 -27.14 17.96 18.89
C GLU A 184 -26.69 18.64 20.21
N ASP A 185 -26.53 17.89 21.31
CA ASP A 185 -26.17 18.41 22.63
C ASP A 185 -24.72 18.08 23.02
N GLU A 186 -23.77 18.71 22.34
CA GLU A 186 -22.53 19.18 22.99
C GLU A 186 -22.50 20.71 22.84
N LYS A 187 -23.47 21.38 23.45
CA LYS A 187 -23.21 22.75 23.92
C LYS A 187 -22.16 22.59 25.01
N VAL A 188 -20.92 22.93 24.67
CA VAL A 188 -19.90 23.23 25.65
C VAL A 188 -20.42 24.43 26.44
N ASP A 189 -20.97 24.18 27.63
CA ASP A 189 -21.18 25.23 28.62
C ASP A 189 -19.83 25.85 28.92
N VAL A 190 -19.74 27.17 28.69
CA VAL A 190 -18.61 28.04 29.04
C VAL A 190 -18.68 28.38 30.53
#